data_AF-A0A2U0AAK9-F1
#
_entry.id   AF-A0A2U0AAK9-F1
#
_cell.length_a   1.000
_cell.length_b   1.000
_cell.length_c   1.000
_cell.angle_alpha   90.00
_cell.angle_beta   90.00
_cell.angle_gamma   90.00
#
_symmetry.space_group_name_H-M   'P 1'
#
loop_
_entity.id
_entity.type
_entity.pdbx_description
1 polymer ?
#
loop_
_entity_poly.entity_id
_entity_poly.type
_entity_poly.pdbx_seq_one_letter_code
_entity_poly.pdbx_strand_id
1 'polypeptide(L)'
;MKIIITLALLVSVGSWAFLGLTFANLLSGYFEERTCLTDCVKTYYFAAGALGLLGAVLAAYAWIRSGFAGWHFLSLVVTALPFSIVAGIFTIGTLGTMSH
;
A
#
# COMPACT_ATOMS: atom_id res chain seq x y z
N MET A 1 -5.45 10.05 20.40
CA MET A 1 -4.22 9.64 19.67
C MET A 1 -4.13 8.13 19.51
N LYS A 2 -4.14 7.33 20.61
CA LYS A 2 -4.00 5.86 20.54
C LYS A 2 -4.94 5.17 19.53
N ILE A 3 -6.24 5.48 19.56
CA ILE A 3 -7.23 4.88 18.65
C ILE A 3 -6.90 5.15 17.17
N ILE A 4 -6.49 6.37 16.82
CA ILE A 4 -6.16 6.76 15.43
C ILE A 4 -4.94 5.97 14.93
N ILE A 5 -3.94 5.76 15.80
CA ILE A 5 -2.73 5.01 15.46
C ILE A 5 -3.05 3.52 15.31
N THR A 6 -3.89 2.96 16.18
CA THR A 6 -4.35 1.57 16.05
C THR A 6 -5.13 1.38 14.75
N LEU A 7 -5.98 2.34 14.38
CA LEU A 7 -6.72 2.31 13.12
C LEU A 7 -5.76 2.42 11.92
N ALA A 8 -4.78 3.32 11.97
CA ALA A 8 -3.76 3.46 10.93
C ALA A 8 -2.97 2.17 10.73
N LEU A 9 -2.56 1.52 11.83
CA LEU A 9 -1.85 0.24 11.78
C LEU A 9 -2.72 -0.87 11.20
N LEU A 10 -3.99 -1.00 11.62
CA LEU A 10 -4.94 -1.96 11.08
C LEU A 10 -5.14 -1.79 9.57
N VAL A 11 -5.31 -0.54 9.13
CA VAL A 11 -5.42 -0.20 7.71
C VAL A 11 -4.13 -0.56 6.96
N SER A 12 -2.95 -0.36 7.58
CA SER A 12 -1.68 -0.78 6.97
C SER A 12 -1.55 -2.29 6.85
N VAL A 13 -2.04 -3.05 7.84
CA VAL A 13 -2.04 -4.52 7.78
C VAL A 13 -2.90 -4.99 6.60
N GLY A 14 -4.07 -4.37 6.40
CA GLY A 14 -4.89 -4.61 5.21
C GLY A 14 -4.16 -4.28 3.92
N SER A 15 -3.51 -3.12 3.86
CA SER A 15 -2.70 -2.69 2.70
C SER A 15 -1.59 -3.69 2.36
N TRP A 16 -0.82 -4.13 3.35
CA TRP A 16 0.23 -5.15 3.20
C TRP A 16 -0.33 -6.50 2.77
N ALA A 17 -1.49 -6.92 3.29
CA ALA A 17 -2.14 -8.16 2.89
C ALA A 17 -2.53 -8.14 1.42
N PHE A 18 -3.16 -7.05 0.94
CA PHE A 18 -3.51 -6.90 -0.47
C PHE A 18 -2.27 -6.82 -1.38
N LEU A 19 -1.22 -6.15 -0.91
CA LEU A 19 0.05 -6.08 -1.63
C LEU A 19 0.69 -7.48 -1.75
N GLY A 20 0.68 -8.25 -0.66
CA GLY A 20 1.13 -9.65 -0.65
C GLY A 20 0.32 -10.54 -1.60
N LEU A 21 -1.01 -10.41 -1.61
CA LEU A 21 -1.88 -11.13 -2.55
C LEU A 21 -1.57 -10.74 -4.01
N THR A 22 -1.29 -9.47 -4.28
CA THR A 22 -0.91 -8.99 -5.60
C THR A 22 0.36 -9.70 -6.08
N PHE A 23 1.43 -9.72 -5.27
CA PHE A 23 2.67 -10.39 -5.63
C PHE A 23 2.53 -11.92 -5.70
N ALA A 24 1.74 -12.53 -4.81
CA ALA A 24 1.48 -13.96 -4.87
C ALA A 24 0.83 -14.37 -6.20
N ASN A 25 -0.15 -13.60 -6.69
CA ASN A 25 -0.80 -13.84 -7.97
C ASN A 25 0.12 -13.55 -9.18
N LEU A 26 1.05 -12.59 -9.05
CA LEU A 26 2.05 -12.30 -10.09
C LEU A 26 3.12 -13.40 -10.18
N LEU A 27 3.57 -13.95 -9.04
CA LEU A 27 4.62 -14.97 -8.98
C LEU A 27 4.10 -16.39 -9.22
N SER A 28 2.84 -16.69 -8.88
CA SER A 28 2.33 -18.06 -8.93
C SER A 28 2.22 -18.63 -10.34
N GLY A 29 2.19 -17.79 -11.38
CA GLY A 29 2.66 -18.05 -12.76
C GLY A 29 2.17 -19.32 -13.51
N TYR A 30 1.35 -20.17 -12.91
CA TYR A 30 0.92 -21.45 -13.44
C TYR A 30 -0.59 -21.40 -13.68
N PHE A 31 -0.98 -21.82 -14.88
CA PHE A 31 -2.36 -21.99 -15.40
C PHE A 31 -3.00 -20.75 -16.06
N GLU A 32 -3.07 -20.83 -17.39
CA GLU A 32 -4.16 -20.54 -18.37
C GLU A 32 -5.30 -19.53 -18.08
N GLU A 33 -5.51 -18.97 -16.88
CA GLU A 33 -6.60 -18.04 -16.53
C GLU A 33 -6.18 -16.55 -16.51
N ARG A 34 -5.31 -16.12 -17.44
CA ARG A 34 -4.73 -14.76 -17.43
C ARG A 34 -5.72 -13.58 -17.54
N THR A 35 -6.97 -13.82 -17.97
CA THR A 35 -7.98 -12.77 -18.14
C THR A 35 -8.66 -12.38 -16.82
N CYS A 36 -8.97 -13.33 -15.94
CA CYS A 36 -9.45 -13.03 -14.59
C CYS A 36 -8.34 -12.48 -13.67
N LEU A 37 -7.07 -12.82 -13.96
CA LEU A 37 -5.91 -12.38 -13.20
C LEU A 37 -5.63 -10.88 -13.36
N THR A 38 -5.88 -10.26 -14.51
CA THR A 38 -5.50 -8.86 -14.73
C THR A 38 -6.38 -7.88 -13.93
N ASP A 39 -7.70 -8.05 -13.94
CA ASP A 39 -8.60 -7.16 -13.19
C ASP A 39 -8.56 -7.41 -11.68
N CYS A 40 -8.44 -8.67 -11.24
CA CYS A 40 -8.26 -9.00 -9.82
C CYS A 40 -6.94 -8.45 -9.27
N VAL A 41 -5.83 -8.69 -9.95
CA VAL A 41 -4.50 -8.18 -9.53
C VAL A 41 -4.51 -6.65 -9.52
N LYS A 42 -5.13 -6.00 -10.51
CA LYS A 42 -5.29 -4.55 -10.56
C LYS A 42 -6.10 -4.04 -9.36
N THR A 43 -7.19 -4.71 -9.02
CA THR A 43 -8.04 -4.33 -7.88
C THR A 43 -7.29 -4.46 -6.56
N TYR A 44 -6.59 -5.59 -6.33
CA TYR A 44 -5.77 -5.79 -5.12
C TYR A 44 -4.63 -4.78 -5.03
N TYR A 45 -3.97 -4.49 -6.15
CA TYR A 45 -2.87 -3.54 -6.23
C TYR A 45 -3.30 -2.11 -5.89
N PHE A 46 -4.40 -1.62 -6.46
CA PHE A 46 -4.93 -0.29 -6.14
C PHE A 46 -5.56 -0.23 -4.74
N ALA A 47 -6.19 -1.31 -4.27
CA ALA A 47 -6.69 -1.41 -2.90
C ALA A 47 -5.56 -1.33 -1.88
N ALA A 48 -4.44 -2.02 -2.13
CA ALA A 48 -3.23 -1.92 -1.32
C ALA A 48 -2.74 -0.46 -1.26
N GLY A 49 -2.63 0.21 -2.41
CA GLY A 49 -2.22 1.61 -2.46
C GLY A 49 -3.16 2.55 -1.71
N ALA A 50 -4.47 2.42 -1.92
CA ALA A 50 -5.48 3.27 -1.30
C ALA A 50 -5.51 3.11 0.24
N LEU A 51 -5.45 1.88 0.74
CA LEU A 51 -5.36 1.60 2.16
C LEU A 51 -4.03 2.10 2.74
N GLY A 52 -2.91 1.93 2.02
CA GLY A 52 -1.61 2.45 2.43
C GLY A 52 -1.64 3.98 2.60
N LEU A 53 -2.23 4.68 1.62
CA LEU A 53 -2.41 6.13 1.67
C LEU A 53 -3.30 6.56 2.84
N LEU A 54 -4.45 5.91 3.05
CA LEU A 54 -5.34 6.18 4.18
C LEU A 54 -4.62 5.99 5.52
N GLY A 55 -3.89 4.89 5.68
CA GLY A 55 -3.07 4.62 6.86
C GLY A 55 -2.00 5.69 7.08
N ALA A 56 -1.32 6.11 6.02
CA ALA A 56 -0.27 7.13 6.08
C ALA A 56 -0.84 8.51 6.46
N VAL A 57 -1.99 8.90 5.93
CA VAL A 57 -2.68 10.15 6.29
C VAL A 57 -3.11 10.14 7.75
N LEU A 58 -3.68 9.03 8.23
CA LEU A 58 -4.06 8.87 9.64
C LEU A 58 -2.84 8.91 10.58
N ALA A 59 -1.73 8.27 10.20
CA ALA A 59 -0.49 8.30 10.95
C ALA A 59 0.17 9.69 10.94
N ALA A 60 0.14 10.40 9.81
CA ALA A 60 0.66 11.77 9.68
C ALA A 60 -0.13 12.75 10.52
N TYR A 61 -1.46 12.64 10.50
CA TYR A 61 -2.34 13.45 11.35
C TYR A 61 -2.05 13.21 12.83
N ALA A 62 -1.86 11.95 13.25
CA ALA A 62 -1.49 11.63 14.62
C ALA A 62 -0.12 12.21 15.00
N TRP A 63 0.87 12.14 14.09
CA TRP A 63 2.24 12.63 14.32
C TRP A 63 2.32 14.15 14.47
N ILE A 64 1.65 14.91 13.58
CA ILE A 64 1.62 16.38 13.63
C ILE A 64 1.03 16.87 14.96
N ARG A 65 0.07 16.11 15.52
CA ARG A 65 -0.78 16.56 16.62
C ARG A 65 -0.31 16.07 17.99
N SER A 66 0.52 15.02 18.09
CA SER A 66 0.98 14.46 19.36
C SER A 66 2.38 14.88 19.80
N GLY A 67 3.09 15.69 19.01
CA GLY A 67 4.51 15.98 19.24
C GLY A 67 5.41 14.81 18.86
N PHE A 68 6.69 15.11 18.60
CA PHE A 68 7.74 14.23 18.05
C PHE A 68 8.07 13.02 18.96
N ALA A 69 7.13 12.08 19.14
CA ALA A 69 7.41 10.79 19.75
C ALA A 69 7.81 9.80 18.64
N GLY A 70 8.95 9.12 18.80
CA GLY A 70 9.51 8.19 17.81
C GLY A 70 8.55 7.07 17.39
N TRP A 71 7.64 6.65 18.27
CA TRP A 71 6.60 5.65 17.96
C TRP A 71 5.62 6.09 16.87
N HIS A 72 5.33 7.37 16.76
CA HIS A 72 4.45 7.89 15.71
C HIS A 72 5.16 7.91 14.36
N PHE A 73 6.47 8.21 14.35
CA PHE A 73 7.28 8.14 13.14
C PHE A 73 7.35 6.70 12.59
N LEU A 74 7.56 5.70 13.46
CA LEU A 74 7.55 4.30 13.04
C LEU A 74 6.22 3.89 12.41
N SER A 75 5.09 4.30 13.01
CA SER A 75 3.76 4.03 12.45
C SER A 75 3.55 4.67 11.07
N LEU A 76 4.12 5.86 10.86
CA LEU A 76 4.07 6.57 9.58
C LEU A 76 4.89 5.85 8.51
N VAL A 77 6.09 5.39 8.84
CA VAL A 77 6.95 4.64 7.91
C VAL A 77 6.27 3.34 7.48
N VAL A 78 5.74 2.57 8.43
CA VAL A 78 5.09 1.27 8.15
C VAL A 78 3.84 1.42 7.29
N THR A 79 3.07 2.48 7.51
CA THR A 79 1.82 2.77 6.76
C THR A 79 2.09 3.37 5.38
N ALA A 80 3.12 4.21 5.23
CA ALA A 80 3.47 4.85 3.95
C ALA A 80 4.17 3.92 2.95
N LEU A 81 4.87 2.90 3.46
CA LEU A 81 5.63 1.94 2.65
C LEU A 81 4.81 1.27 1.54
N PRO A 82 3.66 0.63 1.80
CA PRO A 82 2.92 -0.05 0.75
C PRO A 82 2.37 0.92 -0.31
N PHE A 83 1.97 2.13 0.08
CA PHE A 83 1.63 3.17 -0.88
C PHE A 83 2.82 3.57 -1.76
N SER A 84 4.01 3.75 -1.17
CA SER A 84 5.21 4.11 -1.94
C SER A 84 5.62 3.03 -2.94
N ILE A 85 5.44 1.75 -2.60
CA ILE A 85 5.69 0.62 -3.51
C ILE A 85 4.74 0.67 -4.70
N VAL A 86 3.44 0.83 -4.43
CA VAL A 86 2.41 0.95 -5.47
C VAL A 86 2.68 2.16 -6.36
N ALA A 87 2.91 3.34 -5.76
CA ALA A 87 3.23 4.55 -6.52
C ALA A 87 4.49 4.39 -7.39
N GLY A 88 5.55 3.78 -6.85
CA GLY A 88 6.81 3.55 -7.56
C GLY A 88 6.66 2.60 -8.74
N ILE A 89 5.96 1.48 -8.57
CA ILE A 89 5.71 0.54 -9.67
C ILE A 89 4.85 1.21 -10.77
N PHE A 90 3.85 2.00 -10.38
CA PHE A 90 3.01 2.73 -11.33
C PHE A 90 3.82 3.78 -12.12
N THR A 91 4.63 4.59 -11.43
CA THR A 91 5.46 5.61 -12.11
C THR A 91 6.48 4.98 -13.04
N ILE A 92 7.17 3.91 -12.62
CA ILE A 92 8.10 3.18 -13.50
C ILE A 92 7.37 2.62 -14.73
N GLY A 93 6.20 2.02 -14.54
CA GLY A 93 5.39 1.49 -15.64
C GLY A 93 4.96 2.57 -16.64
N THR A 94 4.49 3.71 -16.14
CA THR A 94 4.08 4.84 -17.00
C THR A 94 5.26 5.52 -17.72
N LEU A 95 6.42 5.63 -17.07
CA LEU A 95 7.62 6.18 -17.72
C LEU A 95 8.12 5.25 -18.82
N GLY A 96 8.07 3.94 -18.60
CA GLY A 96 8.45 2.94 -19.61
C GLY A 96 7.54 2.93 -20.83
N THR A 97 6.23 3.19 -20.67
CA THR A 97 5.30 3.28 -21.82
C THR A 97 5.41 4.58 -22.59
N MET A 98 5.86 5.68 -21.97
CA MET A 98 6.09 6.95 -22.66
C MET A 98 7.42 6.98 -23.44
N SER A 99 8.35 6.05 -23.16
CA SER A 99 9.63 5.94 -23.87
C SER A 99 9.60 5.06 -25.13
N HIS A 100 8.45 4.48 -25.47
CA HIS A 100 8.21 3.65 -26.66
C HIS A 100 7.28 4.36 -27.64
#